data_AF-A0A943NDF2-F1
#
_entry.id   AF-A0A943NDF2-F1
#
_cell.length_a   1.000
_cell.length_b   1.000
_cell.length_c   1.000
_cell.angle_alpha   90.00
_cell.angle_beta   90.00
_cell.angle_gamma   90.00
#
_symmetry.space_group_name_H-M   'P 1'
#
loop_
_entity.id
_entity.type
_entity.pdbx_description
1 polymer ?
#
loop_
_entity_poly.entity_id
_entity_poly.type
_entity_poly.pdbx_seq_one_letter_code
_entity_poly.pdbx_strand_id
1 'polypeptide(L)'
;MDQKEIEALIAAGGAPCEICGGRMLKVDGCTWSGVYSRGKYYKRIKYGSEDFAWPDERCHDCGAKLGHYHHANCDVEQCPVCGGQLIGCNCESEYTNDSPTEAQ
;
A
#
# COMPACT_ATOMS: atom_id res chain seq x y z
N MET A 1 -0.35 -4.50 -25.55
CA MET A 1 -0.25 -3.04 -25.37
C MET A 1 0.69 -2.50 -26.41
N ASP A 2 0.30 -1.45 -27.10
CA ASP A 2 1.17 -0.77 -28.05
C ASP A 2 2.11 0.22 -27.33
N GLN A 3 3.11 0.72 -28.05
CA GLN A 3 4.10 1.67 -27.52
C GLN A 3 3.45 2.96 -26.98
N LYS A 4 2.36 3.42 -27.60
CA LYS A 4 1.69 4.67 -27.21
C LYS A 4 0.93 4.51 -25.90
N GLU A 5 0.35 3.35 -25.66
CA GLU A 5 -0.31 3.02 -24.39
C GLU A 5 0.68 2.98 -23.22
N ILE A 6 1.88 2.44 -23.44
CA ILE A 6 2.96 2.41 -22.43
C ILE A 6 3.43 3.83 -22.10
N GLU A 7 3.69 4.65 -23.13
CA GLU A 7 4.09 6.06 -22.94
C GLU A 7 3.02 6.86 -22.20
N ALA A 8 1.75 6.64 -22.52
CA ALA A 8 0.64 7.28 -21.82
C ALA A 8 0.57 6.88 -20.33
N LEU A 9 0.83 5.60 -20.00
CA LEU A 9 0.87 5.13 -18.60
C LEU A 9 2.02 5.74 -17.82
N ILE A 10 3.21 5.84 -18.42
CA ILE A 10 4.37 6.49 -17.80
C ILE A 10 4.03 7.97 -17.54
N ALA A 11 3.52 8.68 -18.56
CA ALA A 11 3.15 10.09 -18.44
C ALA A 11 2.03 10.34 -17.41
N ALA A 12 1.13 9.37 -17.20
CA ALA A 12 0.07 9.46 -16.20
C ALA A 12 0.57 9.28 -14.75
N GLY A 13 1.84 8.89 -14.54
CA GLY A 13 2.41 8.63 -13.22
C GLY A 13 2.20 7.20 -12.74
N GLY A 14 2.28 6.23 -13.66
CA GLY A 14 2.22 4.80 -13.35
C GLY A 14 0.79 4.23 -13.30
N ALA A 15 0.70 2.97 -12.86
CA ALA A 15 -0.56 2.28 -12.72
C ALA A 15 -1.45 2.94 -11.67
N PRO A 16 -2.78 2.95 -11.86
CA PRO A 16 -3.71 3.31 -10.79
C PRO A 16 -3.72 2.20 -9.73
N CYS A 17 -3.72 2.59 -8.46
CA CYS A 17 -3.96 1.69 -7.35
C CYS A 17 -5.41 1.19 -7.36
N GLU A 18 -5.61 -0.12 -7.23
CA GLU A 18 -6.95 -0.72 -7.30
C GLU A 18 -7.87 -0.31 -6.14
N ILE A 19 -7.32 -0.06 -4.95
CA ILE A 19 -8.13 0.29 -3.77
C ILE A 19 -8.34 1.81 -3.65
N CYS A 20 -7.32 2.64 -3.93
CA CYS A 20 -7.44 4.09 -3.73
C CYS A 20 -7.66 4.90 -5.01
N GLY A 21 -7.51 4.29 -6.20
CA GLY A 21 -7.63 4.97 -7.50
C GLY A 21 -6.52 5.96 -7.85
N GLY A 22 -5.59 6.22 -6.93
CA GLY A 22 -4.46 7.13 -7.12
C GLY A 22 -3.40 6.56 -8.06
N ARG A 23 -2.72 7.43 -8.82
CA ARG A 23 -1.58 7.07 -9.67
C ARG A 23 -0.34 6.88 -8.80
N MET A 24 0.19 5.65 -8.75
CA MET A 24 1.20 5.20 -7.78
C MET A 24 2.45 6.10 -7.69
N LEU A 25 2.88 6.73 -8.79
CA LEU A 25 4.04 7.64 -8.80
C LEU A 25 3.68 9.12 -8.68
N LYS A 26 2.39 9.47 -8.72
CA LYS A 26 1.91 10.86 -8.63
C LYS A 26 1.46 11.23 -7.22
N VAL A 27 0.83 10.29 -6.50
CA VAL A 27 0.40 10.52 -5.12
C VAL A 27 1.50 10.10 -4.14
N ASP A 28 1.41 10.56 -2.89
CA ASP A 28 2.40 10.22 -1.87
C ASP A 28 2.20 8.82 -1.28
N GLY A 29 1.02 8.24 -1.41
CA GLY A 29 0.75 6.86 -1.02
C GLY A 29 -0.74 6.54 -1.07
N CYS A 30 -1.10 5.36 -0.57
CA CYS A 30 -2.49 4.93 -0.50
C CYS A 30 -3.26 5.64 0.61
N THR A 31 -4.54 5.91 0.37
CA THR A 31 -5.44 6.49 1.37
C THR A 31 -6.02 5.45 2.32
N TRP A 32 -6.03 4.16 1.94
CA TRP A 32 -6.59 3.08 2.74
C TRP A 32 -5.63 2.72 3.88
N SER A 33 -6.10 2.93 5.10
CA SER A 33 -5.25 2.97 6.29
C SER A 33 -5.17 1.66 7.07
N GLY A 34 -6.03 0.69 6.77
CA GLY A 34 -6.13 -0.53 7.56
C GLY A 34 -6.38 -1.78 6.74
N VAL A 35 -6.29 -2.90 7.45
CA VAL A 35 -6.73 -4.22 6.98
C VAL A 35 -7.58 -4.88 8.06
N TYR A 36 -8.61 -5.63 7.66
CA TYR A 36 -9.27 -6.59 8.52
C TYR A 36 -8.62 -7.95 8.36
N SER A 37 -8.31 -8.61 9.47
CA SER A 37 -7.84 -9.99 9.50
C SER A 37 -8.61 -10.74 10.58
N ARG A 38 -9.31 -11.80 10.17
CA ARG A 38 -10.12 -12.66 11.05
C ARG A 38 -11.07 -11.87 11.97
N GLY A 39 -11.72 -10.84 11.41
CA GLY A 39 -12.68 -9.99 12.12
C GLY A 39 -12.07 -8.91 13.01
N LYS A 40 -10.74 -8.73 13.03
CA LYS A 40 -10.06 -7.66 13.77
C LYS A 40 -9.42 -6.66 12.82
N TYR A 41 -9.59 -5.37 13.13
CA TYR A 41 -8.92 -4.29 12.41
C TYR A 41 -7.46 -4.16 12.84
N TYR A 42 -6.58 -3.98 11.87
CA TYR A 42 -5.18 -3.64 12.05
C TYR A 42 -4.85 -2.42 11.22
N LYS A 43 -4.24 -1.42 11.86
CA LYS A 43 -3.66 -0.28 11.15
C LYS A 43 -2.46 -0.77 10.33
N ARG A 44 -2.40 -0.39 9.06
CA ARG A 44 -1.27 -0.72 8.19
C ARG A 44 0.01 -0.05 8.69
N ILE A 45 1.15 -0.61 8.30
CA ILE A 45 2.45 -0.02 8.60
C ILE A 45 2.79 0.94 7.45
N LYS A 46 3.29 2.12 7.79
CA LYS A 46 3.71 3.11 6.79
C LYS A 46 5.09 2.77 6.28
N TYR A 47 5.36 3.11 5.04
CA TYR A 47 6.68 2.91 4.44
C TYR A 47 7.76 3.58 5.28
N GLY A 48 8.79 2.80 5.65
CA GLY A 48 9.90 3.21 6.52
C GLY A 48 9.61 3.20 8.02
N SER A 49 8.41 2.79 8.45
CA SER A 49 8.10 2.43 9.85
C SER A 49 8.04 0.92 10.08
N GLU A 50 8.53 0.16 9.09
CA GLU A 50 8.59 -1.30 9.07
C GLU A 50 9.85 -1.79 9.80
N ASP A 51 9.89 -3.08 10.13
CA ASP A 51 11.04 -3.69 10.80
C ASP A 51 12.30 -3.66 9.91
N PHE A 52 12.11 -3.64 8.59
CA PHE A 52 13.17 -3.50 7.61
C PHE A 52 13.30 -2.02 7.20
N ALA A 53 14.49 -1.46 7.43
CA ALA A 53 14.79 -0.10 7.01
C ALA A 53 15.08 -0.06 5.51
N TRP A 54 14.21 0.61 4.75
CA TRP A 54 14.44 0.93 3.35
C TRP A 54 15.02 2.34 3.23
N PRO A 55 16.14 2.54 2.50
CA PRO A 55 16.84 3.82 2.47
C PRO A 55 16.23 4.85 1.49
N ASP A 56 15.32 4.43 0.62
CA ASP A 56 14.82 5.25 -0.49
C ASP A 56 13.71 6.22 -0.06
N GLU A 57 13.58 7.35 -0.77
CA GLU A 57 12.48 8.30 -0.54
C GLU A 57 11.10 7.68 -0.85
N ARG A 58 11.07 6.78 -1.84
CA ARG A 58 9.87 6.07 -2.28
C ARG A 58 10.12 4.57 -2.33
N CYS A 59 9.11 3.80 -1.97
CA CYS A 59 9.09 2.35 -2.10
C CYS A 59 9.37 1.96 -3.55
N HIS A 60 10.37 1.09 -3.76
CA HIS A 60 10.81 0.67 -5.09
C HIS A 60 9.77 -0.16 -5.85
N ASP A 61 8.81 -0.74 -5.14
CA ASP A 61 7.74 -1.53 -5.75
C ASP A 61 6.49 -0.67 -6.04
N CYS A 62 5.88 -0.08 -5.01
CA CYS A 62 4.60 0.63 -5.19
C CYS A 62 4.71 2.16 -5.31
N GLY A 63 5.90 2.74 -5.14
CA GLY A 63 6.12 4.18 -5.26
C GLY A 63 5.64 5.04 -4.08
N ALA A 64 5.11 4.44 -3.01
CA ALA A 64 4.70 5.19 -1.82
C ALA A 64 5.89 5.91 -1.17
N LYS A 65 5.68 7.17 -0.76
CA LYS A 65 6.68 8.03 -0.13
C LYS A 65 6.86 7.69 1.35
N LEU A 66 8.06 7.93 1.88
CA LEU A 66 8.39 7.70 3.29
C LEU A 66 7.32 8.32 4.23
N GLY A 67 6.79 7.52 5.16
CA GLY A 67 5.75 7.95 6.10
C GLY A 67 4.30 7.88 5.57
N HIS A 68 4.10 7.37 4.35
CA HIS A 68 2.78 7.10 3.76
C HIS A 68 2.49 5.60 3.66
N TYR A 69 1.23 5.22 3.48
CA TYR A 69 0.85 3.81 3.30
C TYR A 69 1.21 3.34 1.89
N HIS A 70 1.63 2.07 1.80
CA HIS A 70 1.86 1.39 0.53
C HIS A 70 0.57 1.33 -0.31
N HIS A 71 0.69 1.23 -1.63
CA HIS A 71 -0.45 0.84 -2.46
C HIS A 71 -0.74 -0.65 -2.32
N ALA A 72 -1.94 -1.07 -2.71
CA ALA A 72 -2.32 -2.48 -2.64
C ALA A 72 -1.31 -3.37 -3.37
N ASN A 73 -1.18 -4.59 -2.86
CA ASN A 73 -0.38 -5.66 -3.47
C ASN A 73 1.11 -5.30 -3.58
N CYS A 74 1.62 -4.52 -2.62
CA CYS A 74 3.02 -4.15 -2.57
C CYS A 74 3.88 -5.28 -1.97
N ASP A 75 4.94 -5.66 -2.67
CA ASP A 75 5.91 -6.68 -2.26
C ASP A 75 6.80 -6.23 -1.08
N VAL A 76 6.88 -4.93 -0.83
CA VAL A 76 7.63 -4.39 0.30
C VAL A 76 6.80 -4.37 1.58
N GLU A 77 5.48 -4.22 1.45
CA GLU A 77 4.64 -3.90 2.58
C GLU A 77 4.62 -4.99 3.64
N GLN A 78 4.94 -4.58 4.87
CA GLN A 78 4.87 -5.44 6.03
C GLN A 78 3.43 -5.65 6.54
N CYS A 79 3.08 -6.91 6.77
CA CYS A 79 1.83 -7.33 7.38
C CYS A 79 1.74 -6.86 8.85
N PRO A 80 0.73 -6.07 9.23
CA PRO A 80 0.58 -5.60 10.62
C PRO A 80 0.15 -6.70 11.60
N VAL A 81 -0.18 -7.90 11.11
CA VAL A 81 -0.63 -9.03 11.93
C VAL A 81 0.53 -9.93 12.34
N CYS A 82 1.37 -10.35 11.38
CA CYS A 82 2.43 -11.32 11.60
C CYS A 82 3.85 -10.77 11.37
N GLY A 83 3.98 -9.55 10.85
CA GLY A 83 5.27 -8.94 10.53
C GLY A 83 5.95 -9.48 9.26
N GLY A 84 5.35 -10.45 8.56
CA GLY A 84 5.82 -10.91 7.24
C GLY A 84 5.38 -9.99 6.09
N GLN A 85 5.48 -10.44 4.84
CA GLN A 85 5.03 -9.69 3.66
C GLN A 85 3.49 -9.74 3.54
N LEU A 86 2.81 -8.59 3.45
CA LEU A 86 1.33 -8.52 3.46
C LEU A 86 0.69 -9.29 2.30
N ILE A 87 1.19 -9.10 1.07
CA ILE A 87 0.69 -9.76 -0.15
C ILE A 87 0.82 -11.29 -0.10
N GLY A 88 1.81 -11.82 0.62
CA GLY A 88 2.12 -13.26 0.66
C GLY A 88 1.79 -13.97 1.98
N CYS A 89 1.31 -13.26 2.99
CA CYS A 89 1.07 -13.85 4.32
C CYS A 89 -0.23 -14.66 4.40
N ASN A 90 -0.31 -15.57 5.36
CA ASN A 90 -1.48 -16.43 5.58
C ASN A 90 -2.48 -15.85 6.59
N CYS A 91 -2.47 -14.51 6.78
CA CYS A 91 -3.30 -13.81 7.77
C CYS A 91 -4.71 -13.47 7.26
N GLU A 92 -5.07 -13.83 6.02
CA GLU A 92 -6.43 -13.60 5.48
C GLU A 92 -6.86 -12.13 5.65
N SER A 93 -6.03 -11.22 5.12
CA SER A 93 -6.18 -9.78 5.31
C SER A 93 -6.96 -9.14 4.15
N GLU A 94 -7.94 -8.30 4.48
CA GLU A 94 -8.74 -7.52 3.53
C GLU A 94 -8.49 -6.03 3.76
N TYR A 95 -8.12 -5.28 2.72
CA TYR A 95 -7.91 -3.83 2.84
C TYR A 95 -9.21 -3.12 3.25
N THR A 96 -9.07 -2.05 4.04
CA THR A 96 -10.19 -1.17 4.38
C THR A 96 -9.75 0.30 4.48
N ASN A 97 -10.66 1.20 4.12
CA ASN A 97 -10.54 2.63 4.41
C ASN A 97 -11.31 3.05 5.66
N ASP A 98 -12.15 2.17 6.19
CA ASP A 98 -12.94 2.42 7.39
C ASP A 98 -12.08 2.09 8.60
N SER A 99 -11.66 3.13 9.32
CA SER A 99 -11.22 2.91 10.70
C SER A 99 -12.46 2.49 11.50
N PRO A 100 -12.43 1.41 12.31
CA PRO A 100 -13.53 1.13 13.20
C PRO A 100 -13.78 2.40 13.99
N THR A 101 -14.95 3.01 13.80
CA THR A 101 -15.37 4.17 14.58
C THR A 101 -15.15 3.79 16.03
N GLU A 102 -14.30 4.54 16.74
CA GLU A 102 -14.19 4.37 18.18
C GLU A 102 -15.62 4.39 18.71
N ALA A 103 -16.09 3.24 19.20
CA ALA A 103 -17.28 3.22 20.01
C ALA A 103 -16.91 4.05 21.23
N GLN A 104 -17.33 5.31 21.22
CA GLN A 104 -17.21 6.24 22.33
C GLN A 104 -17.89 5.66 23.58
#